data_AF-B9XIC1-F1
#
_entry.id   AF-B9XIC1-F1
#
_cell.length_a   1.000
_cell.length_b   1.000
_cell.length_c   1.000
_cell.angle_alpha   90.00
_cell.angle_beta   90.00
_cell.angle_gamma   90.00
#
_symmetry.space_group_name_H-M   'P 1'
#
loop_
_entity.id
_entity.type
_entity.pdbx_description
1 polymer ?
#
loop_
_entity_poly.entity_id
_entity_poly.type
_entity_poly.pdbx_seq_one_letter_code
_entity_poly.pdbx_strand_id
1 'polypeptide(L)'
;MVTKQGVRRKFIYYSASSSICIPRLMLVFLITSLILPTLAQEPSPKPAATVERKLTSQLMTIYGESTGRTVLMPGAMPEVMVSTNVDILADTKKAAMRIEGVMAENGFQITRIGDNFVRVTPTKWSNSPAMTQLSKIQLPQVSTDGKNPMGEFNLGSADENMFLGLYAELKQCTVLRPAWLVGARFHVRSQKPLSRAETVYALDTLMVLNGLVPVEDGEKLVQVVPLNQVSHILAKAPKPNSSKSVIEPGKVPLLTTRPLISRPKRPPQTLSQEITNFSAQAYTKLFGDPPDAQPLPVADRLARFYAKLVDKTYVPSKLGGNPILFEVRTPPTKEELIYAMETTFRLNHLKIIEVDSNSISLGAEKETKAGSDK
;
A
#
# COMPACT_ATOMS: atom_id res chain seq x y z
N MET A 1 0.15 -38.21 28.15
CA MET A 1 -1.32 -38.34 27.99
C MET A 1 -1.99 -37.12 28.59
N VAL A 2 -2.31 -36.10 27.78
CA VAL A 2 -3.29 -35.05 28.11
C VAL A 2 -3.95 -34.64 26.78
N THR A 3 -5.27 -34.61 26.80
CA THR A 3 -6.18 -34.68 25.66
C THR A 3 -6.49 -33.33 25.01
N LYS A 4 -6.72 -33.41 23.69
CA LYS A 4 -7.20 -32.35 22.79
C LYS A 4 -8.54 -31.76 23.23
N GLN A 5 -8.71 -30.45 23.11
CA GLN A 5 -10.02 -29.82 22.87
C GLN A 5 -9.97 -28.98 21.60
N GLY A 6 -10.60 -29.51 20.55
CA GLY A 6 -10.79 -28.84 19.27
C GLY A 6 -12.10 -28.08 19.25
N VAL A 7 -12.04 -26.77 19.03
CA VAL A 7 -13.22 -25.91 18.81
C VAL A 7 -13.58 -25.96 17.33
N ARG A 8 -14.67 -26.65 16.99
CA ARG A 8 -15.28 -26.63 15.65
C ARG A 8 -16.19 -25.40 15.53
N ARG A 9 -15.84 -24.43 14.69
CA ARG A 9 -16.77 -23.38 14.24
C ARG A 9 -17.52 -23.86 12.99
N LYS A 10 -18.84 -23.99 13.10
CA LYS A 10 -19.76 -24.19 11.97
C LYS A 10 -19.96 -22.86 11.26
N PHE A 11 -19.64 -22.81 9.96
CA PHE A 11 -20.07 -21.74 9.07
C PHE A 11 -21.36 -22.17 8.38
N ILE A 12 -22.42 -21.37 8.54
CA ILE A 12 -23.69 -21.51 7.83
C ILE A 12 -23.59 -20.62 6.59
N TYR A 13 -23.64 -21.21 5.40
CA TYR A 13 -23.78 -20.49 4.14
C TYR A 13 -25.27 -20.39 3.78
N TYR A 14 -25.78 -19.16 3.66
CA TYR A 14 -27.06 -18.88 3.02
C TYR A 14 -26.85 -18.84 1.50
N SER A 15 -27.44 -19.80 0.79
CA SER A 15 -27.55 -19.82 -0.67
C SER A 15 -28.94 -19.31 -1.06
N ALA A 16 -29.00 -18.19 -1.77
CA ALA A 16 -30.22 -17.66 -2.37
C ALA A 16 -30.15 -17.89 -3.89
N SER A 17 -30.77 -18.99 -4.35
CA SER A 17 -31.04 -19.23 -5.77
C SER A 17 -32.31 -18.49 -6.18
N SER A 18 -32.17 -17.50 -7.06
CA SER A 18 -33.30 -16.87 -7.76
C SER A 18 -33.38 -17.44 -9.17
N SER A 19 -34.22 -18.46 -9.36
CA SER A 19 -34.57 -19.00 -10.67
C SER A 19 -35.58 -18.07 -11.34
N ILE A 20 -35.18 -17.39 -12.41
CA ILE A 20 -36.08 -16.66 -13.30
C ILE A 20 -36.32 -17.53 -14.54
N CYS A 21 -37.50 -18.15 -14.59
CA CYS A 21 -38.02 -18.83 -15.77
C CYS A 21 -38.44 -17.79 -16.83
N ILE A 22 -37.83 -17.83 -18.01
CA ILE A 22 -38.30 -17.10 -19.20
C ILE A 22 -39.05 -18.11 -20.10
N PRO A 23 -40.30 -17.85 -20.51
CA PRO A 23 -41.03 -18.74 -21.39
C PRO A 23 -40.49 -18.69 -22.82
N ARG A 24 -40.31 -19.88 -23.40
CA ARG A 24 -40.04 -20.13 -24.82
C ARG A 24 -41.21 -19.60 -25.66
N LEU A 25 -40.98 -18.55 -26.44
CA LEU A 25 -41.85 -18.19 -27.56
C LEU A 25 -41.36 -18.96 -28.80
N MET A 26 -42.16 -19.93 -29.24
CA MET A 26 -41.97 -20.59 -30.53
C MET A 26 -42.38 -19.63 -31.65
N LEU A 27 -41.41 -19.22 -32.46
CA LEU A 27 -41.65 -18.48 -33.71
C LEU A 27 -41.41 -19.44 -34.88
N VAL A 28 -42.52 -19.91 -35.45
CA VAL A 28 -42.57 -20.68 -36.69
C VAL A 28 -42.31 -19.72 -37.84
N PHE A 29 -41.15 -19.81 -38.49
CA PHE A 29 -40.89 -19.12 -39.75
C PHE A 29 -41.17 -20.05 -40.93
N LEU A 30 -42.09 -19.62 -41.78
CA LEU A 30 -42.42 -20.23 -43.06
C LEU A 30 -41.22 -20.16 -44.01
N ILE A 31 -40.81 -21.31 -44.51
CA ILE A 31 -39.82 -21.47 -45.58
C ILE A 31 -40.49 -21.08 -46.89
N THR A 32 -40.08 -19.96 -47.48
CA THR A 32 -40.34 -19.64 -48.89
C THR A 32 -39.02 -19.72 -49.65
N SER A 33 -38.89 -20.78 -50.45
CA SER A 33 -37.78 -20.98 -51.38
C SER A 33 -37.82 -19.93 -52.48
N LEU A 34 -36.89 -18.98 -52.43
CA LEU A 34 -36.54 -18.14 -53.57
C LEU A 34 -35.20 -18.65 -54.14
N ILE A 35 -35.25 -19.20 -55.35
CA ILE A 35 -34.06 -19.59 -56.12
C ILE A 35 -33.48 -18.28 -56.66
N LEU A 36 -32.37 -17.81 -56.07
CA LEU A 36 -31.58 -16.71 -56.61
C LEU A 36 -30.51 -17.25 -57.60
N PRO A 37 -30.21 -16.51 -58.67
CA PRO A 37 -29.11 -16.83 -59.56
C PRO A 37 -27.77 -16.66 -58.85
N THR A 38 -26.90 -17.65 -59.02
CA THR A 38 -25.53 -17.69 -58.49
C THR A 38 -24.68 -16.59 -59.14
N LEU A 39 -24.70 -15.39 -58.55
CA LEU A 39 -23.70 -14.37 -58.83
C LEU A 39 -22.38 -14.83 -58.21
N ALA A 40 -21.31 -14.83 -59.02
CA ALA A 40 -19.96 -15.10 -58.58
C ALA A 40 -19.64 -14.22 -57.37
N GLN A 41 -19.50 -14.87 -56.21
CA GLN A 41 -19.21 -14.22 -54.94
C GLN A 41 -17.76 -13.72 -55.02
N GLU A 42 -17.58 -12.40 -55.14
CA GLU A 42 -16.27 -11.78 -54.96
C GLU A 42 -15.68 -12.27 -53.63
N PRO A 43 -14.36 -12.57 -53.58
CA PRO A 43 -13.72 -13.07 -52.37
C PRO A 43 -13.99 -12.08 -51.24
N SER A 44 -14.79 -12.52 -50.26
CA SER A 44 -15.18 -11.72 -49.11
C SER A 44 -13.96 -11.01 -48.55
N PRO A 45 -13.99 -9.67 -48.36
CA PRO A 45 -12.85 -8.92 -47.86
C PRO A 45 -12.41 -9.56 -46.54
N LYS A 46 -11.17 -10.05 -46.53
CA LYS A 46 -10.53 -10.68 -45.37
C LYS A 46 -10.85 -9.82 -44.15
N PRO A 47 -11.54 -10.34 -43.12
CA PRO A 47 -12.03 -9.52 -42.02
C PRO A 47 -10.86 -8.74 -41.44
N ALA A 48 -10.98 -7.41 -41.44
CA ALA A 48 -9.97 -6.53 -40.88
C ALA A 48 -9.70 -6.96 -39.45
N ALA A 49 -8.43 -7.16 -39.09
CA ALA A 49 -8.06 -7.59 -37.76
C ALA A 49 -8.64 -6.62 -36.72
N THR A 50 -9.54 -7.11 -35.87
CA THR A 50 -10.11 -6.31 -34.78
C THR A 50 -9.00 -5.99 -33.78
N VAL A 51 -8.70 -4.71 -33.61
CA VAL A 51 -7.75 -4.24 -32.58
C VAL A 51 -8.52 -4.12 -31.26
N GLU A 52 -8.27 -5.04 -30.33
CA GLU A 52 -8.84 -4.97 -28.98
C GLU A 52 -7.88 -4.21 -28.05
N ARG A 53 -8.41 -3.26 -27.27
CA ARG A 53 -7.64 -2.64 -26.18
C ARG A 53 -7.74 -3.54 -24.95
N LYS A 54 -6.65 -4.21 -24.60
CA LYS A 54 -6.56 -4.96 -23.35
C LYS A 54 -5.79 -4.14 -22.32
N LEU A 55 -6.23 -4.23 -21.07
CA LEU A 55 -5.48 -3.64 -19.97
C LEU A 55 -4.15 -4.37 -19.82
N THR A 56 -3.06 -3.63 -19.69
CA THR A 56 -1.70 -4.17 -19.51
C THR A 56 -1.62 -5.15 -18.34
N SER A 57 -2.42 -4.93 -17.30
CA SER A 57 -2.56 -5.84 -16.16
C SER A 57 -3.13 -7.21 -16.52
N GLN A 58 -4.08 -7.29 -17.46
CA GLN A 58 -4.61 -8.56 -17.94
C GLN A 58 -3.57 -9.31 -18.77
N LEU A 59 -2.85 -8.60 -19.64
CA LEU A 59 -1.78 -9.19 -20.45
C LEU A 59 -0.68 -9.78 -19.55
N MET A 60 -0.28 -9.05 -18.51
CA MET A 60 0.71 -9.53 -17.54
C MET A 60 0.19 -10.67 -16.67
N THR A 61 -1.12 -10.74 -16.41
CA THR A 61 -1.73 -11.89 -15.74
C THR A 61 -1.57 -13.15 -16.58
N ILE A 62 -1.90 -13.09 -17.87
CA ILE A 62 -1.72 -14.21 -18.83
C ILE A 62 -0.23 -14.59 -18.93
N TYR A 63 0.67 -13.60 -18.97
CA TYR A 63 2.11 -13.85 -18.99
C TYR A 63 2.59 -14.61 -17.73
N GLY A 64 2.16 -14.17 -16.55
CA GLY A 64 2.46 -14.85 -15.30
C GLY A 64 1.96 -16.29 -15.29
N GLU A 65 0.71 -16.52 -15.67
CA GLU A 65 0.09 -17.85 -15.74
C GLU A 65 0.82 -18.77 -16.75
N SER A 66 1.12 -18.26 -17.94
CA SER A 66 1.83 -19.02 -18.99
C SER A 66 3.26 -19.40 -18.62
N THR A 67 3.93 -18.59 -17.80
CA THR A 67 5.33 -18.81 -17.39
C THR A 67 5.45 -19.44 -15.99
N GLY A 68 4.36 -19.48 -15.22
CA GLY A 68 4.37 -19.87 -13.81
C GLY A 68 5.22 -18.94 -12.94
N ARG A 69 5.33 -17.64 -13.29
CA ARG A 69 6.18 -16.66 -12.59
C ARG A 69 5.38 -15.48 -12.06
N THR A 70 5.78 -14.98 -10.90
CA THR A 70 5.23 -13.77 -10.30
C THR A 70 5.72 -12.55 -11.07
N VAL A 71 4.79 -11.76 -11.61
CA VAL A 71 5.09 -10.53 -12.34
C VAL A 71 5.18 -9.35 -11.39
N LEU A 72 6.35 -8.70 -11.36
CA LEU A 72 6.61 -7.47 -10.60
C LEU A 72 6.65 -6.30 -11.59
N MET A 73 5.69 -5.38 -11.49
CA MET A 73 5.52 -4.27 -12.42
C MET A 73 5.08 -2.98 -11.69
N PRO A 74 5.32 -1.79 -12.28
CA PRO A 74 4.74 -0.54 -11.80
C PRO A 74 3.21 -0.62 -11.71
N GLY A 75 2.61 0.03 -10.71
CA GLY A 75 1.15 0.07 -10.58
C GLY A 75 0.47 0.94 -11.63
N ALA A 76 1.15 2.01 -12.08
CA ALA A 76 0.70 2.90 -13.13
C ALA A 76 1.34 2.54 -14.47
N MET A 77 0.84 1.48 -15.11
CA MET A 77 1.24 1.11 -16.47
C MET A 77 0.30 1.73 -17.50
N PRO A 78 0.81 2.30 -18.61
CA PRO A 78 -0.04 2.72 -19.71
C PRO A 78 -0.75 1.51 -20.32
N GLU A 79 -1.92 1.72 -20.92
CA GLU A 79 -2.59 0.70 -21.71
C GLU A 79 -1.76 0.33 -22.94
N VAL A 80 -1.71 -0.95 -23.26
CA VAL A 80 -0.99 -1.49 -24.41
C VAL A 80 -2.02 -2.01 -25.41
N MET A 81 -1.92 -1.56 -26.67
CA MET A 81 -2.78 -2.08 -27.73
C MET A 81 -2.28 -3.44 -28.19
N VAL A 82 -3.14 -4.45 -28.18
CA VAL A 82 -2.79 -5.81 -28.58
C VAL A 82 -3.74 -6.27 -29.68
N SER A 83 -3.21 -6.58 -30.86
CA SER A 83 -4.01 -7.26 -31.90
C SER A 83 -4.31 -8.68 -31.42
N THR A 84 -5.57 -8.98 -31.12
CA THR A 84 -6.01 -10.24 -30.54
C THR A 84 -6.18 -11.33 -31.57
N ASN A 85 -5.08 -11.92 -32.02
CA ASN A 85 -5.16 -13.26 -32.59
C ASN A 85 -5.30 -14.26 -31.44
N VAL A 86 -6.54 -14.69 -31.20
CA VAL A 86 -6.98 -15.54 -30.07
C VAL A 86 -6.28 -16.92 -30.06
N ASP A 87 -5.83 -17.40 -31.21
CA ASP A 87 -5.17 -18.71 -31.37
C ASP A 87 -3.81 -18.83 -30.65
N ILE A 88 -3.24 -17.71 -30.19
CA ILE A 88 -1.95 -17.67 -29.51
C ILE A 88 -2.01 -18.29 -28.11
N LEU A 89 -3.20 -18.44 -27.51
CA LEU A 89 -3.35 -18.91 -26.13
C LEU A 89 -3.23 -20.43 -25.94
N ALA A 90 -3.20 -21.23 -27.02
CA ALA A 90 -3.07 -22.69 -26.93
C ALA A 90 -1.64 -23.17 -26.60
N ASP A 91 -0.62 -22.37 -26.94
CA ASP A 91 0.79 -22.68 -26.71
C ASP A 91 1.38 -21.63 -25.76
N THR A 92 1.57 -22.01 -24.49
CA THR A 92 2.03 -21.11 -23.42
C THR A 92 3.37 -20.46 -23.73
N LYS A 93 4.27 -21.17 -24.44
CA LYS A 93 5.59 -20.63 -24.83
C LYS A 93 5.45 -19.58 -25.93
N LYS A 94 4.62 -19.84 -26.94
CA LYS A 94 4.33 -18.84 -28.00
C LYS A 94 3.61 -17.63 -27.44
N ALA A 95 2.68 -17.82 -26.50
CA ALA A 95 2.01 -16.72 -25.80
C ALA A 95 3.00 -15.83 -25.05
N ALA A 96 3.87 -16.43 -24.23
CA ALA A 96 4.89 -15.68 -23.49
C ALA A 96 5.82 -14.87 -24.41
N MET A 97 6.33 -15.49 -25.49
CA MET A 97 7.17 -14.82 -26.48
C MET A 97 6.44 -13.65 -27.17
N ARG A 98 5.16 -13.84 -27.54
CA ARG A 98 4.38 -12.76 -28.17
C ARG A 98 4.18 -11.60 -27.21
N ILE A 99 3.88 -11.88 -25.95
CA ILE A 99 3.71 -10.85 -24.92
C ILE A 99 5.02 -10.10 -24.68
N GLU A 100 6.17 -10.79 -24.61
CA GLU A 100 7.49 -10.16 -24.51
C GLU A 100 7.74 -9.20 -25.69
N GLY A 101 7.42 -9.61 -26.93
CA GLY A 101 7.53 -8.76 -28.12
C GLY A 101 6.63 -7.51 -28.06
N VAL A 102 5.36 -7.68 -27.70
CA VAL A 102 4.42 -6.56 -27.54
C VAL A 102 4.88 -5.58 -26.47
N MET A 103 5.39 -6.07 -25.34
CA MET A 103 5.91 -5.21 -24.28
C MET A 103 7.16 -4.44 -24.74
N ALA A 104 8.06 -5.10 -25.47
CA ALA A 104 9.25 -4.46 -26.05
C ALA A 104 8.88 -3.36 -27.05
N GLU A 105 7.92 -3.61 -27.96
CA GLU A 105 7.38 -2.61 -28.90
C GLU A 105 6.78 -1.39 -28.18
N ASN A 106 6.24 -1.58 -26.98
CA ASN A 106 5.68 -0.52 -26.13
C ASN A 106 6.70 0.08 -25.16
N GLY A 107 7.99 -0.18 -25.35
CA GLY A 107 9.07 0.43 -24.58
C GLY A 107 9.24 -0.15 -23.18
N PHE A 108 8.81 -1.39 -22.95
CA PHE A 108 9.04 -2.13 -21.70
C PHE A 108 10.00 -3.30 -21.90
N GLN A 109 10.82 -3.54 -20.90
CA GLN A 109 11.70 -4.70 -20.81
C GLN A 109 11.13 -5.68 -19.78
N ILE A 110 11.06 -6.96 -20.14
CA ILE A 110 10.77 -8.05 -19.20
C ILE A 110 12.09 -8.76 -18.88
N THR A 111 12.50 -8.71 -17.62
CA THR A 111 13.73 -9.35 -17.14
C THR A 111 13.38 -10.48 -16.19
N ARG A 112 13.85 -11.69 -16.48
CA ARG A 112 13.67 -12.85 -15.58
C ARG A 112 14.62 -12.71 -14.40
N ILE A 113 14.09 -12.89 -13.18
CA ILE A 113 14.88 -12.80 -11.95
C ILE A 113 14.69 -14.09 -11.14
N GLY A 114 15.74 -14.92 -11.09
CA GLY A 114 15.68 -16.25 -10.49
C GLY A 114 14.63 -17.14 -11.16
N ASP A 115 13.99 -18.03 -10.39
CA ASP A 115 12.99 -18.99 -10.90
C ASP A 115 11.54 -18.56 -10.68
N ASN A 116 11.32 -17.62 -9.76
CA ASN A 116 9.98 -17.27 -9.29
C ASN A 116 9.48 -15.92 -9.83
N PHE A 117 10.38 -15.06 -10.33
CA PHE A 117 10.02 -13.69 -10.67
C PHE A 117 10.33 -13.33 -12.13
N VAL A 118 9.53 -12.39 -12.62
CA VAL A 118 9.80 -11.58 -13.80
C VAL A 118 9.54 -10.13 -13.41
N ARG A 119 10.45 -9.25 -13.80
CA ARG A 119 10.36 -7.82 -13.52
C ARG A 119 10.11 -7.08 -14.83
N VAL A 120 9.09 -6.23 -14.83
CA VAL A 120 8.74 -5.37 -15.97
C VAL A 120 9.21 -3.95 -15.66
N THR A 121 10.06 -3.39 -16.51
CA THR A 121 10.60 -2.03 -16.35
C THR A 121 10.51 -1.24 -17.65
N PRO A 122 10.25 0.08 -17.60
CA PRO A 122 10.42 0.94 -18.78
C PRO A 122 11.86 0.86 -19.31
N THR A 123 12.02 0.70 -20.63
CA THR A 123 13.34 0.68 -21.29
C THR A 123 14.16 1.95 -21.05
N LYS A 124 13.49 3.09 -20.89
CA LYS A 124 14.11 4.38 -20.57
C LYS A 124 14.75 4.43 -19.17
N TRP A 125 14.53 3.43 -18.33
CA TRP A 125 15.04 3.40 -16.97
C TRP A 125 16.46 2.86 -16.83
N SER A 126 17.12 2.38 -17.88
CA SER A 126 18.44 1.71 -17.77
C SER A 126 19.48 2.48 -16.94
N ASN A 127 19.47 3.82 -16.98
CA ASN A 127 20.36 4.70 -16.20
C ASN A 127 19.63 5.55 -15.15
N SER A 128 18.41 5.16 -14.77
CA SER A 128 17.60 5.89 -13.80
C SER A 128 18.00 5.55 -12.36
N PRO A 129 17.73 6.44 -11.39
CA PRO A 129 17.86 6.12 -9.97
C PRO A 129 17.06 4.88 -9.56
N ALA A 130 15.93 4.61 -10.22
CA ALA A 130 15.11 3.43 -9.94
C ALA A 130 15.89 2.14 -10.24
N MET A 131 16.60 2.07 -11.38
CA MET A 131 17.43 0.91 -11.70
C MET A 131 18.61 0.75 -10.75
N THR A 132 19.23 1.85 -10.31
CA THR A 132 20.28 1.80 -9.28
C THR A 132 19.78 1.27 -7.93
N GLN A 133 18.53 1.55 -7.56
CA GLN A 133 17.94 0.97 -6.34
C GLN A 133 17.54 -0.49 -6.56
N LEU A 134 16.93 -0.81 -7.70
CA LEU A 134 16.56 -2.18 -8.06
C LEU A 134 17.75 -3.15 -8.13
N SER A 135 18.95 -2.67 -8.44
CA SER A 135 20.17 -3.49 -8.43
C SER A 135 20.70 -3.77 -7.02
N LYS A 136 20.31 -2.98 -6.01
CA LYS A 136 20.68 -3.20 -4.61
C LYS A 136 19.80 -4.24 -3.92
N ILE A 137 18.59 -4.46 -4.45
CA ILE A 137 17.66 -5.47 -3.92
C ILE A 137 18.15 -6.85 -4.38
N GLN A 138 18.67 -7.63 -3.44
CA GLN A 138 19.18 -8.97 -3.70
C GLN A 138 18.05 -9.99 -3.62
N LEU A 139 18.00 -10.90 -4.59
CA LEU A 139 17.11 -12.05 -4.50
C LEU A 139 17.57 -12.92 -3.32
N PRO A 140 16.68 -13.30 -2.40
CA PRO A 140 17.05 -14.16 -1.29
C PRO A 140 17.56 -15.50 -1.82
N GLN A 141 18.61 -16.02 -1.18
CA GLN A 141 19.02 -17.39 -1.41
C GLN A 141 17.90 -18.33 -0.98
N VAL A 142 17.81 -19.52 -1.59
CA VAL A 142 16.76 -20.50 -1.33
C VAL A 142 16.64 -20.76 0.17
N SER A 143 15.65 -20.15 0.80
CA SER A 143 15.42 -20.24 2.23
C SER A 143 14.74 -21.56 2.55
N THR A 144 15.28 -22.32 3.50
CA THR A 144 14.61 -23.51 4.07
C THR A 144 13.47 -23.13 5.02
N ASP A 145 13.33 -21.85 5.36
CA ASP A 145 12.17 -21.31 6.07
C ASP A 145 10.90 -21.79 5.39
N GLY A 146 10.07 -22.50 6.16
CA GLY A 146 8.91 -23.22 5.65
C GLY A 146 8.15 -22.38 4.63
N LYS A 147 8.05 -22.88 3.41
CA LYS A 147 7.23 -22.25 2.36
C LYS A 147 5.86 -22.03 2.95
N ASN A 148 5.41 -20.77 2.95
CA ASN A 148 4.12 -20.42 3.53
C ASN A 148 3.07 -21.33 2.86
N PRO A 149 2.26 -22.07 3.64
CA PRO A 149 1.38 -23.08 3.07
C PRO A 149 0.43 -22.39 2.10
N MET A 150 0.63 -22.70 0.82
CA MET A 150 -0.22 -22.44 -0.33
C MET A 150 -1.37 -21.44 -0.08
N GLY A 151 -1.08 -20.18 -0.33
CA GLY A 151 -2.05 -19.09 -0.32
C GLY A 151 -1.52 -18.00 -1.24
N GLU A 152 -2.28 -17.67 -2.27
CA GLU A 152 -1.94 -16.74 -3.35
C GLU A 152 -1.52 -15.39 -2.74
N PHE A 153 -0.23 -15.05 -2.78
CA PHE A 153 0.20 -13.67 -2.48
C PHE A 153 -0.37 -12.80 -3.60
N ASN A 154 -1.55 -12.25 -3.32
CA ASN A 154 -2.41 -11.57 -4.28
C ASN A 154 -2.86 -10.23 -3.68
N LEU A 155 -2.22 -9.17 -4.14
CA LEU A 155 -2.58 -7.80 -3.83
C LEU A 155 -3.36 -7.23 -5.02
N GLY A 156 -4.68 -7.39 -4.99
CA GLY A 156 -5.58 -6.80 -5.97
C GLY A 156 -5.76 -5.30 -5.75
N SER A 157 -4.89 -4.48 -6.33
CA SER A 157 -4.94 -3.01 -6.20
C SER A 157 -4.80 -2.52 -4.76
N ALA A 158 -3.86 -3.08 -4.01
CA ALA A 158 -3.63 -2.69 -2.63
C ALA A 158 -3.26 -1.20 -2.53
N ASP A 159 -3.90 -0.49 -1.59
CA ASP A 159 -3.46 0.85 -1.23
C ASP A 159 -2.16 0.81 -0.43
N GLU A 160 -1.46 1.93 -0.40
CA GLU A 160 -0.16 2.07 0.25
C GLU A 160 -0.19 1.68 1.74
N ASN A 161 -1.25 1.99 2.48
CA ASN A 161 -1.31 1.68 3.91
C ASN A 161 -1.38 0.17 4.13
N MET A 162 -2.22 -0.52 3.36
CA MET A 162 -2.31 -1.97 3.42
C MET A 162 -0.98 -2.62 3.00
N PHE A 163 -0.37 -2.12 1.93
CA PHE A 163 0.91 -2.62 1.43
C PHE A 163 2.03 -2.46 2.46
N LEU A 164 2.19 -1.27 3.05
CA LEU A 164 3.24 -1.01 4.05
C LEU A 164 2.97 -1.71 5.38
N GLY A 165 1.70 -1.93 5.75
CA GLY A 165 1.33 -2.75 6.91
C GLY A 165 1.79 -4.20 6.76
N LEU A 166 1.54 -4.81 5.59
CA LEU A 166 2.00 -6.16 5.28
C LEU A 166 3.53 -6.24 5.23
N TYR A 167 4.18 -5.25 4.61
CA TYR A 167 5.64 -5.16 4.58
C TYR A 167 6.25 -5.10 5.99
N ALA A 168 5.72 -4.24 6.86
CA ALA A 168 6.16 -4.10 8.24
C ALA A 168 6.00 -5.40 9.04
N GLU A 169 4.89 -6.12 8.83
CA GLU A 169 4.66 -7.42 9.46
C GLU A 169 5.64 -8.48 8.97
N LEU A 170 5.83 -8.61 7.65
CA LEU A 170 6.75 -9.59 7.09
C LEU A 170 8.21 -9.30 7.45
N LYS A 171 8.59 -8.03 7.55
CA LYS A 171 9.95 -7.64 7.93
C LYS A 171 10.17 -7.52 9.44
N GLN A 172 9.09 -7.54 10.23
CA GLN A 172 9.11 -7.26 11.67
C GLN A 172 9.82 -5.93 11.96
N CYS A 173 9.35 -4.87 11.31
CA CYS A 173 9.87 -3.53 11.51
C CYS A 173 8.75 -2.51 11.70
N THR A 174 9.14 -1.32 12.15
CA THR A 174 8.31 -0.13 12.19
C THR A 174 8.63 0.74 10.99
N VAL A 175 7.62 1.08 10.18
CA VAL A 175 7.78 1.88 8.97
C VAL A 175 7.56 3.36 9.29
N LEU A 176 8.59 4.17 9.07
CA LEU A 176 8.56 5.63 9.21
C LEU A 176 8.36 6.25 7.82
N ARG A 177 7.34 7.08 7.64
CA ARG A 177 7.05 7.71 6.34
C ARG A 177 6.36 9.07 6.49
N PRO A 178 6.44 9.94 5.46
CA PRO A 178 5.61 11.13 5.42
C PRO A 178 4.12 10.78 5.30
N ALA A 179 3.24 11.60 5.87
CA ALA A 179 1.79 11.42 5.78
C ALA A 179 1.22 11.77 4.40
N TRP A 180 1.97 12.54 3.60
CA TRP A 180 1.63 12.86 2.21
C TRP A 180 2.11 11.80 1.21
N LEU A 181 2.79 10.75 1.68
CA LEU A 181 3.05 9.55 0.90
C LEU A 181 1.71 8.86 0.66
N VAL A 182 1.03 9.28 -0.41
CA VAL A 182 -0.28 8.79 -0.81
C VAL A 182 -0.28 8.65 -2.32
N GLY A 183 -0.79 7.52 -2.81
CA GLY A 183 -1.22 7.39 -4.21
C GLY A 183 -0.61 6.23 -4.96
N ALA A 184 0.40 5.56 -4.40
CA ALA A 184 0.89 4.32 -4.99
C ALA A 184 -0.17 3.22 -4.86
N ARG A 185 -0.47 2.54 -5.97
CA ARG A 185 -1.29 1.34 -6.01
C ARG A 185 -0.40 0.16 -6.35
N PHE A 186 -0.56 -0.92 -5.61
CA PHE A 186 0.26 -2.10 -5.77
C PHE A 186 -0.56 -3.24 -6.34
N HIS A 187 -0.02 -3.87 -7.38
CA HIS A 187 -0.62 -5.02 -8.02
C HIS A 187 0.43 -6.12 -8.10
N VAL A 188 0.14 -7.26 -7.48
CA VAL A 188 0.98 -8.44 -7.59
C VAL A 188 0.15 -9.68 -7.35
N ARG A 189 0.39 -10.71 -8.16
CA ARG A 189 -0.24 -12.02 -8.03
C ARG A 189 0.84 -13.08 -8.18
N SER A 190 1.09 -13.83 -7.12
CA SER A 190 2.05 -14.93 -7.15
C SER A 190 1.49 -16.12 -7.91
N GLN A 191 2.29 -16.68 -8.81
CA GLN A 191 1.93 -17.89 -9.57
C GLN A 191 2.48 -19.18 -8.91
N LYS A 192 3.33 -19.01 -7.90
CA LYS A 192 3.94 -20.08 -7.10
C LYS A 192 3.95 -19.63 -5.63
N PRO A 193 3.97 -20.58 -4.67
CA PRO A 193 4.21 -20.26 -3.27
C PRO A 193 5.55 -19.54 -3.10
N LEU A 194 5.53 -18.38 -2.44
CA LEU A 194 6.72 -17.61 -2.12
C LEU A 194 7.08 -17.83 -0.64
N SER A 195 8.38 -17.88 -0.33
CA SER A 195 8.85 -17.80 1.05
C SER A 195 8.62 -16.40 1.62
N ARG A 196 8.78 -16.26 2.94
CA ARG A 196 8.73 -14.96 3.61
C ARG A 196 9.75 -13.97 3.00
N ALA A 197 10.99 -14.42 2.81
CA ALA A 197 12.06 -13.60 2.25
C ALA A 197 11.78 -13.21 0.78
N GLU A 198 11.23 -14.13 -0.01
CA GLU A 198 10.82 -13.86 -1.40
C GLU A 198 9.66 -12.87 -1.48
N THR A 199 8.74 -12.92 -0.52
CA THR A 199 7.64 -11.95 -0.42
C THR A 199 8.17 -10.56 -0.05
N VAL A 200 9.10 -10.46 0.91
CA VAL A 200 9.79 -9.19 1.24
C VAL A 200 10.53 -8.64 0.01
N TYR A 201 11.26 -9.49 -0.73
CA TYR A 201 11.91 -9.11 -2.00
C TYR A 201 10.93 -8.54 -3.02
N ALA A 202 9.77 -9.17 -3.19
CA ALA A 202 8.72 -8.69 -4.09
C ALA A 202 8.19 -7.32 -3.65
N LEU A 203 7.95 -7.13 -2.35
CA LEU A 203 7.48 -5.86 -1.79
C LEU A 203 8.52 -4.75 -1.94
N ASP A 204 9.80 -5.00 -1.63
CA ASP A 204 10.91 -4.07 -1.84
C ASP A 204 10.98 -3.64 -3.31
N THR A 205 10.91 -4.61 -4.23
CA THR A 205 10.94 -4.36 -5.67
C THR A 205 9.75 -3.51 -6.12
N LEU A 206 8.54 -3.83 -5.66
CA LEU A 206 7.32 -3.11 -6.01
C LEU A 206 7.32 -1.67 -5.49
N MET A 207 7.90 -1.40 -4.31
CA MET A 207 8.09 -0.02 -3.84
C MET A 207 8.94 0.77 -4.83
N VAL A 208 10.09 0.24 -5.23
CA VAL A 208 10.99 0.94 -6.17
C VAL A 208 10.34 1.13 -7.55
N LEU A 209 9.61 0.13 -8.04
CA LEU A 209 8.85 0.24 -9.29
C LEU A 209 7.75 1.31 -9.23
N ASN A 210 7.28 1.68 -8.04
CA ASN A 210 6.30 2.74 -7.81
C ASN A 210 6.94 4.04 -7.27
N GLY A 211 8.26 4.21 -7.42
CA GLY A 211 8.96 5.44 -7.06
C GLY A 211 9.14 5.64 -5.54
N LEU A 212 9.00 4.58 -4.75
CA LEU A 212 9.25 4.56 -3.31
C LEU A 212 10.50 3.74 -3.00
N VAL A 213 11.22 4.08 -1.94
CA VAL A 213 12.40 3.34 -1.53
C VAL A 213 12.35 3.10 -0.03
N PRO A 214 12.39 1.83 0.42
CA PRO A 214 12.67 1.50 1.79
C PRO A 214 14.16 1.70 2.07
N VAL A 215 14.48 2.49 3.09
CA VAL A 215 15.83 2.71 3.59
C VAL A 215 15.90 2.08 4.98
N GLU A 216 16.71 1.04 5.13
CA GLU A 216 16.97 0.41 6.42
C GLU A 216 17.55 1.44 7.39
N ASP A 217 16.98 1.51 8.59
CA ASP A 217 17.39 2.46 9.61
C ASP A 217 17.48 1.77 10.97
N GLY A 218 18.60 1.07 11.19
CA GLY A 218 18.76 0.18 12.34
C GLY A 218 18.08 -1.17 12.13
N GLU A 219 17.89 -1.92 13.22
CA GLU A 219 17.40 -3.31 13.15
C GLU A 219 15.88 -3.42 12.95
N LYS A 220 15.13 -2.44 13.47
CA LYS A 220 13.67 -2.50 13.54
C LYS A 220 12.96 -1.28 12.96
N LEU A 221 13.67 -0.30 12.41
CA LEU A 221 13.05 0.86 11.75
C LEU A 221 13.41 0.84 10.27
N VAL A 222 12.43 1.20 9.44
CA VAL A 222 12.63 1.41 8.01
C VAL A 222 12.01 2.74 7.64
N GLN A 223 12.78 3.62 7.02
CA GLN A 223 12.25 4.86 6.45
C GLN A 223 11.77 4.57 5.01
N VAL A 224 10.50 4.81 4.71
CA VAL A 224 9.98 4.70 3.34
C VAL A 224 9.76 6.10 2.79
N VAL A 225 10.46 6.42 1.69
CA VAL A 225 10.50 7.76 1.11
C VAL A 225 10.38 7.72 -0.40
N PRO A 226 10.02 8.83 -1.07
CA PRO A 226 10.12 8.92 -2.52
C PRO A 226 11.56 8.73 -3.01
N LEU A 227 11.68 8.10 -4.18
CA LEU A 227 12.96 7.78 -4.82
C LEU A 227 13.87 9.00 -5.01
N ASN A 228 13.31 10.18 -5.28
CA ASN A 228 14.05 11.44 -5.45
C ASN A 228 14.54 12.06 -4.14
N GLN A 229 14.15 11.52 -2.97
CA GLN A 229 14.56 12.01 -1.66
C GLN A 229 15.58 11.12 -0.96
N VAL A 230 15.88 9.94 -1.51
CA VAL A 230 16.75 8.93 -0.88
C VAL A 230 18.13 9.48 -0.51
N SER A 231 18.71 10.36 -1.34
CA SER A 231 20.02 10.98 -1.07
C SER A 231 20.03 11.92 0.15
N HIS A 232 18.86 12.36 0.60
CA HIS A 232 18.71 13.25 1.76
C HIS A 232 18.33 12.49 3.04
N ILE A 233 18.18 11.17 2.96
CA ILE A 233 17.83 10.36 4.13
C ILE A 233 19.09 10.00 4.91
N LEU A 234 19.05 10.32 6.20
CA LEU A 234 20.06 9.94 7.17
C LEU A 234 19.49 8.78 8.00
N ALA A 235 20.03 7.58 7.78
CA ALA A 235 19.77 6.43 8.63
C ALA A 235 20.73 6.48 9.82
N LYS A 236 20.22 6.82 11.00
CA LYS A 236 20.98 7.05 12.22
C LYS A 236 20.26 6.49 13.46
N ALA A 237 19.40 5.49 13.28
CA ALA A 237 18.72 4.86 14.40
C ALA A 237 19.73 4.39 15.46
N PRO A 238 19.44 4.61 16.75
CA PRO A 238 20.32 4.17 17.82
C PRO A 238 20.44 2.64 17.79
N LYS A 239 21.62 2.13 18.12
CA LYS A 239 21.82 0.69 18.27
C LYS A 239 21.03 0.18 19.48
N PRO A 240 20.30 -0.94 19.36
CA PRO A 240 19.59 -1.50 20.50
C PRO A 240 20.59 -1.90 21.59
N ASN A 241 20.42 -1.37 22.80
CA ASN A 241 21.16 -1.86 23.95
C ASN A 241 20.30 -2.94 24.62
N SER A 242 20.74 -4.20 24.57
CA SER A 242 20.00 -5.38 25.04
C SER A 242 19.58 -5.37 26.52
N SER A 243 20.05 -4.39 27.30
CA SER A 243 19.78 -4.22 28.73
C SER A 243 18.73 -3.14 29.06
N LYS A 244 18.18 -2.43 28.07
CA LYS A 244 17.18 -1.37 28.30
C LYS A 244 15.74 -1.91 28.26
N SER A 245 14.88 -1.33 29.09
CA SER A 245 13.45 -1.62 29.09
C SER A 245 12.82 -1.20 27.75
N VAL A 246 12.06 -2.13 27.19
CA VAL A 246 11.39 -1.94 25.90
C VAL A 246 9.95 -1.48 26.16
N ILE A 247 9.44 -0.58 25.33
CA ILE A 247 8.08 -0.06 25.40
C ILE A 247 7.17 -0.98 24.57
N GLU A 248 6.05 -1.39 25.14
CA GLU A 248 5.07 -2.19 24.40
C GLU A 248 4.39 -1.33 23.32
N PRO A 249 4.26 -1.81 22.07
CA PRO A 249 3.66 -1.06 20.98
C PRO A 249 2.26 -0.50 21.30
N GLY A 250 1.44 -1.25 22.05
CA GLY A 250 0.10 -0.82 22.45
C GLY A 250 0.05 0.38 23.41
N LYS A 251 1.18 0.75 24.02
CA LYS A 251 1.31 1.96 24.86
C LYS A 251 1.70 3.20 24.06
N VAL A 252 2.07 3.02 22.80
CA VAL A 252 2.40 4.13 21.88
C VAL A 252 1.12 4.59 21.18
N PRO A 253 0.85 5.90 21.10
CA PRO A 253 -0.32 6.40 20.38
C PRO A 253 -0.33 5.97 18.91
N LEU A 254 -1.40 5.29 18.49
CA LEU A 254 -1.67 5.05 17.08
C LEU A 254 -2.24 6.33 16.46
N LEU A 255 -1.49 6.94 15.54
CA LEU A 255 -1.89 8.18 14.88
C LEU A 255 -2.01 7.93 13.39
N THR A 256 -3.25 7.80 12.92
CA THR A 256 -3.57 7.68 11.50
C THR A 256 -4.45 8.85 11.05
N THR A 257 -4.30 9.27 9.80
CA THR A 257 -5.04 10.40 9.22
C THR A 257 -6.47 10.04 8.84
N ARG A 258 -6.87 8.76 8.95
CA ARG A 258 -8.26 8.35 8.78
C ARG A 258 -8.98 8.36 10.12
N PRO A 259 -10.14 9.03 10.24
CA PRO A 259 -11.04 8.71 11.32
C PRO A 259 -11.44 7.23 11.15
N LEU A 260 -11.06 6.38 12.10
CA LEU A 260 -11.81 5.16 12.33
C LEU A 260 -13.26 5.62 12.57
N ILE A 261 -14.21 5.04 11.85
CA ILE A 261 -15.66 5.30 11.85
C ILE A 261 -16.14 6.22 10.71
N SER A 262 -16.79 5.59 9.73
CA SER A 262 -17.85 6.18 8.92
C SER A 262 -18.82 6.90 9.84
N ARG A 263 -18.78 8.25 9.88
CA ARG A 263 -19.87 8.99 10.54
C ARG A 263 -21.18 8.58 9.88
N PRO A 264 -22.18 8.08 10.62
CA PRO A 264 -23.53 7.97 10.06
C PRO A 264 -23.94 9.35 9.54
N LYS A 265 -24.58 9.39 8.36
CA LYS A 265 -25.10 10.63 7.76
C LYS A 265 -25.84 11.42 8.84
N ARG A 266 -25.34 12.63 9.13
CA ARG A 266 -25.94 13.58 10.06
C ARG A 266 -27.42 13.78 9.69
N PRO A 267 -28.39 13.63 10.61
CA PRO A 267 -29.75 14.10 10.36
C PRO A 267 -29.75 15.64 10.25
N PRO A 268 -30.77 16.23 9.60
CA PRO A 268 -30.83 17.67 9.36
C PRO A 268 -30.79 18.48 10.66
N GLN A 269 -30.20 19.68 10.57
CA GLN A 269 -29.53 20.41 11.66
C GLN A 269 -30.40 20.92 12.81
N THR A 270 -31.72 20.74 12.82
CA THR A 270 -32.60 21.36 13.81
C THR A 270 -32.71 20.57 15.11
N LEU A 271 -32.90 19.25 15.05
CA LEU A 271 -33.06 18.41 16.26
C LEU A 271 -31.74 18.09 16.97
N SER A 272 -30.62 18.02 16.23
CA SER A 272 -29.31 17.75 16.83
C SER A 272 -28.78 18.93 17.65
N GLN A 273 -29.12 20.18 17.32
CA GLN A 273 -28.67 21.34 18.11
C GLN A 273 -29.37 21.38 19.46
N GLU A 274 -30.68 21.11 19.51
CA GLU A 274 -31.42 21.02 20.78
C GLU A 274 -30.93 19.87 21.66
N ILE A 275 -30.67 18.69 21.09
CA ILE A 275 -30.15 17.54 21.85
C ILE A 275 -28.71 17.81 22.33
N THR A 276 -27.87 18.45 21.50
CA THR A 276 -26.50 18.80 21.89
C THR A 276 -26.52 19.85 23.00
N ASN A 277 -27.34 20.89 22.87
CA ASN A 277 -27.47 21.95 23.87
C ASN A 277 -28.09 21.43 25.18
N PHE A 278 -29.09 20.54 25.10
CA PHE A 278 -29.70 19.89 26.27
C PHE A 278 -28.69 18.98 26.98
N SER A 279 -27.95 18.16 26.23
CA SER A 279 -26.91 17.31 26.80
C SER A 279 -25.77 18.10 27.42
N ALA A 280 -25.35 19.22 26.79
CA ALA A 280 -24.32 20.11 27.31
C ALA A 280 -24.80 20.81 28.59
N GLN A 281 -26.02 21.35 28.61
CA GLN A 281 -26.60 21.95 29.82
C GLN A 281 -26.79 20.96 30.97
N ALA A 282 -27.21 19.72 30.67
CA ALA A 282 -27.34 18.67 31.68
C ALA A 282 -25.98 18.23 32.23
N TYR A 283 -24.95 18.16 31.39
CA TYR A 283 -23.58 17.85 31.81
C TYR A 283 -22.97 18.96 32.65
N THR A 284 -23.10 20.22 32.25
CA THR A 284 -22.58 21.38 32.99
C THR A 284 -23.22 21.50 34.38
N LYS A 285 -24.50 21.17 34.50
CA LYS A 285 -25.22 21.13 35.79
C LYS A 285 -24.78 20.01 36.73
N LEU A 286 -24.30 18.88 36.20
CA LEU A 286 -23.95 17.69 37.00
C LEU A 286 -22.45 17.57 37.26
N PHE A 287 -21.59 18.09 36.38
CA PHE A 287 -20.16 17.80 36.38
C PHE A 287 -19.24 19.04 36.19
N GLY A 288 -19.80 20.26 36.12
CA GLY A 288 -19.03 21.49 35.82
C GLY A 288 -18.76 21.67 34.33
N ASP A 289 -17.96 22.69 33.97
CA ASP A 289 -17.63 22.98 32.56
C ASP A 289 -17.16 21.72 31.82
N PRO A 290 -17.65 21.44 30.60
CA PRO A 290 -17.20 20.29 29.83
C PRO A 290 -15.68 20.39 29.63
N PRO A 291 -14.94 19.27 29.58
CA PRO A 291 -13.51 19.31 29.31
C PRO A 291 -13.29 19.93 27.93
N ASP A 292 -12.92 21.21 27.92
CA ASP A 292 -12.93 22.11 26.76
C ASP A 292 -11.76 21.85 25.79
N ALA A 293 -11.17 20.66 25.81
CA ALA A 293 -10.11 20.32 24.88
C ALA A 293 -10.71 19.61 23.66
N GLN A 294 -11.02 20.38 22.61
CA GLN A 294 -10.97 19.86 21.25
C GLN A 294 -9.75 18.91 21.17
N PRO A 295 -9.91 17.66 20.70
CA PRO A 295 -8.81 16.71 20.67
C PRO A 295 -7.68 17.37 19.89
N LEU A 296 -6.52 17.51 20.54
CA LEU A 296 -5.36 18.16 19.94
C LEU A 296 -5.17 17.67 18.50
N PRO A 297 -4.75 18.54 17.57
CA PRO A 297 -4.31 18.14 16.25
C PRO A 297 -3.32 16.97 16.26
N VAL A 298 -3.28 16.18 15.17
CA VAL A 298 -2.57 14.88 15.14
C VAL A 298 -1.08 15.04 15.46
N ALA A 299 -0.39 16.04 14.89
CA ALA A 299 1.03 16.26 15.15
C ALA A 299 1.26 16.74 16.60
N ASP A 300 0.39 17.62 17.13
CA ASP A 300 0.46 18.07 18.52
C ASP A 300 0.30 16.90 19.51
N ARG A 301 -0.53 15.90 19.19
CA ARG A 301 -0.66 14.70 20.02
C ARG A 301 0.63 13.89 20.08
N LEU A 302 1.29 13.70 18.94
CA LEU A 302 2.58 13.01 18.90
C LEU A 302 3.63 13.81 19.68
N ALA A 303 3.68 15.13 19.48
CA ALA A 303 4.66 16.00 20.12
C ALA A 303 4.44 16.10 21.64
N ARG A 304 3.18 16.08 22.10
CA ARG A 304 2.85 15.96 23.53
C ARG A 304 3.32 14.63 24.12
N PHE A 305 3.17 13.53 23.39
CA PHE A 305 3.68 12.23 23.84
C PHE A 305 5.22 12.22 23.89
N TYR A 306 5.88 12.80 22.89
CA TYR A 306 7.32 13.05 22.89
C TYR A 306 7.76 13.85 24.13
N ALA A 307 7.09 14.96 24.44
CA ALA A 307 7.43 15.81 25.59
C ALA A 307 7.39 15.04 26.91
N LYS A 308 6.38 14.18 27.10
CA LYS A 308 6.28 13.29 28.26
C LYS A 308 7.46 12.31 28.34
N LEU A 309 7.95 11.81 27.22
CA LEU A 309 9.09 10.90 27.20
C LEU A 309 10.38 11.63 27.60
N VAL A 310 10.53 12.90 27.28
CA VAL A 310 11.73 13.69 27.62
C VAL A 310 11.54 14.57 28.86
N ASP A 311 10.52 14.30 29.67
CA ASP A 311 10.20 15.02 30.91
C ASP A 311 10.05 16.55 30.73
N LYS A 312 9.49 16.97 29.58
CA LYS A 312 9.18 18.37 29.24
C LYS A 312 7.67 18.60 29.06
N THR A 313 7.27 19.86 29.07
CA THR A 313 5.91 20.29 28.71
C THR A 313 5.79 20.60 27.22
N TYR A 314 4.63 20.32 26.63
CA TYR A 314 4.38 20.62 25.21
C TYR A 314 3.48 21.85 25.05
N VAL A 315 3.96 22.83 24.29
CA VAL A 315 3.20 24.03 23.89
C VAL A 315 2.68 23.83 22.46
N PRO A 316 1.35 23.80 22.23
CA PRO A 316 0.77 23.67 20.91
C PRO A 316 1.27 24.72 19.92
N SER A 317 1.42 24.33 18.66
CA SER A 317 1.90 25.20 17.59
C SER A 317 0.86 25.37 16.49
N LYS A 318 1.03 26.40 15.64
CA LYS A 318 0.23 26.52 14.40
C LYS A 318 0.45 25.36 13.43
N LEU A 319 1.56 24.63 13.57
CA LEU A 319 1.92 23.47 12.75
C LEU A 319 1.32 22.16 13.28
N GLY A 320 0.63 22.18 14.42
CA GLY A 320 -0.01 21.00 15.01
C GLY A 320 -1.02 20.31 14.10
N GLY A 321 -1.68 21.09 13.25
CA GLY A 321 -2.63 20.64 12.24
C GLY A 321 -2.04 19.77 11.14
N ASN A 322 -0.71 19.74 10.99
CA ASN A 322 -0.07 19.01 9.90
C ASN A 322 -0.37 17.51 10.01
N PRO A 323 -0.73 16.85 8.90
CA PRO A 323 -0.97 15.43 8.91
C PRO A 323 0.32 14.70 9.28
N ILE A 324 0.21 13.79 10.25
CA ILE A 324 1.29 12.87 10.61
C ILE A 324 0.72 11.47 10.67
N LEU A 325 1.54 10.50 10.27
CA LEU A 325 1.25 9.09 10.44
C LEU A 325 2.36 8.49 11.29
N PHE A 326 1.96 7.86 12.39
CA PHE A 326 2.90 7.20 13.29
C PHE A 326 2.25 5.96 13.89
N GLU A 327 2.89 4.82 13.64
CA GLU A 327 2.47 3.51 14.15
C GLU A 327 3.72 2.70 14.45
N VAL A 328 3.86 2.26 15.70
CA VAL A 328 4.93 1.37 16.13
C VAL A 328 4.41 -0.05 16.10
N ARG A 329 5.13 -0.95 15.44
CA ARG A 329 4.74 -2.38 15.32
C ARG A 329 5.65 -3.29 16.11
N THR A 330 6.89 -2.91 16.26
CA THR A 330 7.88 -3.64 17.04
C THR A 330 8.13 -2.93 18.35
N PRO A 331 8.30 -3.64 19.48
CA PRO A 331 8.64 -3.02 20.75
C PRO A 331 9.95 -2.20 20.65
N PRO A 332 9.93 -0.85 20.78
CA PRO A 332 11.13 -0.02 20.74
C PRO A 332 11.60 0.34 22.14
N THR A 333 12.90 0.58 22.30
CA THR A 333 13.45 1.27 23.47
C THR A 333 12.97 2.73 23.51
N LYS A 334 13.13 3.41 24.65
CA LYS A 334 12.80 4.84 24.79
C LYS A 334 13.56 5.68 23.75
N GLU A 335 14.83 5.40 23.52
CA GLU A 335 15.68 6.14 22.58
C GLU A 335 15.29 5.89 21.12
N GLU A 336 15.00 4.64 20.75
CA GLU A 336 14.47 4.32 19.41
C GLU A 336 13.13 5.00 19.16
N LEU A 337 12.26 5.07 20.18
CA LEU A 337 10.96 5.72 20.08
C LEU A 337 11.09 7.23 19.90
N ILE A 338 11.97 7.88 20.67
CA ILE A 338 12.33 9.30 20.51
C ILE A 338 12.84 9.55 19.09
N TYR A 339 13.82 8.78 18.65
CA TYR A 339 14.40 8.88 17.31
C TYR A 339 13.36 8.67 16.20
N ALA A 340 12.48 7.68 16.35
CA ALA A 340 11.43 7.39 15.39
C ALA A 340 10.46 8.56 15.25
N MET A 341 10.05 9.17 16.37
CA MET A 341 9.18 10.36 16.34
C MET A 341 9.87 11.56 15.70
N GLU A 342 11.13 11.85 16.05
CA GLU A 342 11.90 12.93 15.44
C GLU A 342 12.06 12.73 13.93
N THR A 343 12.34 11.50 13.52
CA THR A 343 12.44 11.12 12.11
C THR A 343 11.10 11.31 11.40
N THR A 344 9.98 10.89 12.01
CA THR A 344 8.65 11.14 11.46
C THR A 344 8.32 12.62 11.35
N PHE A 345 8.69 13.46 12.33
CA PHE A 345 8.54 14.91 12.20
C PHE A 345 9.35 15.45 11.03
N ARG A 346 10.63 15.07 10.91
CA ARG A 346 11.51 15.50 9.82
C ARG A 346 10.99 15.10 8.44
N LEU A 347 10.51 13.87 8.29
CA LEU A 347 9.88 13.40 7.03
C LEU A 347 8.64 14.23 6.64
N ASN A 348 7.99 14.88 7.61
CA ASN A 348 6.87 15.80 7.40
C ASN A 348 7.27 17.29 7.46
N HIS A 349 8.56 17.60 7.32
CA HIS A 349 9.13 18.97 7.36
C HIS A 349 8.90 19.71 8.68
N LEU A 350 8.75 18.96 9.77
CA LEU A 350 8.60 19.45 11.13
C LEU A 350 9.86 19.14 11.95
N LYS A 351 10.07 19.90 13.01
CA LYS A 351 11.07 19.59 14.04
C LYS A 351 10.55 19.97 15.42
N ILE A 352 11.11 19.35 16.45
CA ILE A 352 10.92 19.79 17.82
C ILE A 352 11.80 21.02 18.05
N ILE A 353 11.23 22.09 18.61
CA ILE A 353 11.94 23.31 19.00
C ILE A 353 11.79 23.53 20.50
N GLU A 354 12.85 24.02 21.14
CA GLU A 354 12.78 24.47 22.53
C GLU A 354 12.13 25.85 22.58
N VAL A 355 11.13 26.00 23.44
CA VAL A 355 10.48 27.28 23.71
C VAL A 355 11.12 27.92 24.94
N ASP A 356 11.39 27.10 25.97
CA ASP A 356 12.19 27.45 27.15
C ASP A 356 12.90 26.20 27.72
N SER A 357 13.48 26.30 28.91
CA SER A 357 14.22 25.21 29.56
C SER A 357 13.38 23.96 29.85
N ASN A 358 12.06 24.10 30.01
CA ASN A 358 11.14 23.04 30.40
C ASN A 358 10.00 22.81 29.39
N SER A 359 9.99 23.52 28.27
CA SER A 359 8.93 23.42 27.27
C SER A 359 9.44 23.32 25.83
N ILE A 360 8.72 22.54 25.04
CA ILE A 360 8.99 22.33 23.62
C ILE A 360 7.72 22.55 22.78
N SER A 361 7.92 22.88 21.51
CA SER A 361 6.86 23.03 20.52
C SER A 361 7.28 22.41 19.19
N LEU A 362 6.37 22.44 18.20
CA LEU A 362 6.69 22.06 16.81
C LEU A 362 7.06 23.30 16.01
N GLY A 363 8.18 23.24 15.30
CA GLY A 363 8.64 24.27 14.36
C GLY A 363 8.80 23.72 12.95
N ALA A 364 8.93 24.61 11.97
CA ALA A 364 9.24 24.24 10.59
C ALA A 364 10.73 23.88 10.47
N GLU A 365 11.08 22.88 9.66
CA GLU A 365 12.47 22.45 9.49
C GLU A 365 13.40 23.61 9.07
N LYS A 366 12.93 24.47 8.15
CA LYS A 366 13.67 25.62 7.57
C LYS A 366 13.84 26.82 8.50
N GLU A 367 13.15 26.90 9.63
CA GLU A 367 13.31 28.01 10.58
C GLU A 367 14.53 27.76 11.47
N THR A 368 15.72 28.01 10.95
CA THR A 368 16.94 28.14 11.76
C THR A 368 17.21 29.62 11.99
N LYS A 369 16.83 30.07 13.20
CA LYS A 369 17.27 31.28 13.92
C LYS A 369 17.30 32.60 13.13
N ALA A 370 16.17 33.33 13.19
CA ALA A 370 16.22 34.79 13.30
C ALA A 370 16.07 35.13 14.79
N GLY A 371 17.13 35.65 15.43
CA GLY A 371 17.02 36.23 16.77
C GLY A 371 17.74 35.47 17.88
N SER A 372 19.05 35.67 17.96
CA SER A 372 19.79 35.65 19.23
C SER A 372 21.04 36.52 19.08
N ASP A 373 20.84 37.77 18.67
CA ASP A 373 21.74 38.88 19.00
C ASP A 373 20.88 39.88 19.77
N LYS A 374 21.00 39.87 21.09
CA LYS A 374 20.62 40.96 21.98
C LYS A 374 21.65 41.07 23.08
#